data_AF-A0A1V5WKI6-F1
#
_entry.id   AF-A0A1V5WKI6-F1
#
_cell.length_a   1.000
_cell.length_b   1.000
_cell.length_c   1.000
_cell.angle_alpha   90.00
_cell.angle_beta   90.00
_cell.angle_gamma   90.00
#
_symmetry.space_group_name_H-M   'P 1'
#
loop_
_entity.id
_entity.type
_entity.pdbx_description
1 polymer ?
#
loop_
_entity_poly.entity_id
_entity_poly.type
_entity_poly.pdbx_seq_one_letter_code
_entity_poly.pdbx_strand_id
1 'polypeptide(L)'
;MALLLYYGGLIIDIPPYFVYEASDENALYSQGITSLFMIAALSSMVLILQQDSNFLKQVIGIFLTLVFIFLSLLGAARGDFVFGFILISIILLFRKPIPLAIIGLIVCGIFAFSNLDFDNITESFLLFQRLSGITDGDYGLRDVLAMQALELVFQNPWCLLFGGGFGYFQKYYGYDYGMYPHNILLEFVITFGLPVAIITILLFVIGITRIYKEKGSSNLITIIGLYVLMIGLKSGSLIGFMTIGYLAYFTTIGVLSYPHYMKQIYERSD
;
A
#
# COMPACT_ATOMS: atom_id res chain seq x y z
N MET A 1 -7.81 -18.26 9.75
CA MET A 1 -6.99 -18.77 10.88
C MET A 1 -7.14 -20.28 11.06
N ALA A 2 -8.36 -20.81 11.25
CA ALA A 2 -8.57 -22.27 11.36
C ALA A 2 -8.01 -23.07 10.18
N LEU A 3 -8.17 -22.59 8.94
CA LEU A 3 -7.58 -23.22 7.75
C LEU A 3 -6.04 -23.18 7.74
N LEU A 4 -5.41 -22.06 8.15
CA LEU A 4 -3.95 -21.95 8.23
C LEU A 4 -3.36 -22.89 9.29
N LEU A 5 -4.04 -23.02 10.43
CA LEU A 5 -3.68 -23.96 11.48
C LEU A 5 -3.90 -25.42 11.04
N TYR A 6 -5.01 -25.70 10.34
CA TYR A 6 -5.36 -27.03 9.88
C TYR A 6 -4.38 -27.57 8.83
N TYR A 7 -3.89 -26.71 7.93
CA TYR A 7 -2.92 -27.08 6.90
C TYR A 7 -1.45 -26.97 7.37
N GLY A 8 -1.19 -26.71 8.65
CA GLY A 8 0.19 -26.59 9.17
C GLY A 8 0.95 -25.35 8.66
N GLY A 9 0.25 -24.37 8.09
CA GLY A 9 0.86 -23.15 7.56
C GLY A 9 1.34 -22.17 8.63
N LEU A 10 0.89 -22.32 9.88
CA LEU A 10 1.38 -21.55 11.04
C LEU A 10 2.02 -22.51 12.04
N ILE A 11 3.32 -22.40 12.25
CA ILE A 11 4.06 -23.15 13.25
C ILE A 11 4.12 -22.34 14.54
N ILE A 12 3.63 -22.94 15.62
CA ILE A 12 3.68 -22.38 16.98
C ILE A 12 4.98 -22.82 17.64
N ASP A 13 6.10 -22.34 17.12
CA ASP A 13 7.42 -22.44 17.76
C ASP A 13 7.79 -21.08 18.39
N ILE A 14 8.98 -20.95 19.00
CA ILE A 14 9.47 -19.69 19.59
C ILE A 14 10.63 -19.14 18.73
N PRO A 15 10.43 -18.07 17.94
CA PRO A 15 9.18 -17.33 17.69
C PRO A 15 8.25 -18.03 16.69
N PRO A 16 6.93 -17.77 16.72
CA PRO A 16 5.99 -18.38 15.78
C PRO A 16 6.22 -17.83 14.37
N TYR A 17 6.03 -18.65 13.35
CA TYR A 17 6.24 -18.26 11.95
C TYR A 17 5.29 -19.01 11.02
N PHE A 18 5.09 -18.45 9.82
CA PHE A 18 4.35 -19.13 8.76
C PHE A 18 5.30 -19.95 7.88
N VAL A 19 4.86 -21.13 7.46
CA VAL A 19 5.53 -21.96 6.45
C VAL A 19 4.79 -21.80 5.13
N TYR A 20 5.54 -21.45 4.07
CA TYR A 20 4.99 -21.18 2.74
C TYR A 20 5.47 -22.25 1.76
N GLU A 21 4.61 -23.25 1.46
CA GLU A 21 4.78 -24.31 0.45
C GLU A 21 6.07 -25.18 0.48
N ALA A 22 5.92 -26.45 0.13
CA ALA A 22 6.82 -27.55 0.47
C ALA A 22 8.09 -27.72 -0.42
N SER A 23 8.49 -26.71 -1.20
CA SER A 23 9.60 -26.84 -2.16
C SER A 23 10.80 -25.93 -1.90
N ASP A 24 10.72 -25.00 -0.95
CA ASP A 24 11.85 -24.13 -0.63
C ASP A 24 11.89 -23.88 0.89
N GLU A 25 12.72 -24.65 1.60
CA GLU A 25 12.87 -24.58 3.07
C GLU A 25 13.32 -23.18 3.57
N ASN A 26 13.67 -22.27 2.66
CA ASN A 26 14.12 -20.91 2.96
C ASN A 26 13.07 -19.82 2.67
N ALA A 27 11.87 -20.15 2.19
CA ALA A 27 10.82 -19.16 1.99
C ALA A 27 10.19 -18.76 3.33
N LEU A 28 10.80 -17.80 4.04
CA LEU A 28 10.28 -17.20 5.28
C LEU A 28 9.40 -15.95 5.02
N TYR A 29 8.93 -15.75 3.78
CA TYR A 29 8.30 -14.50 3.33
C TYR A 29 6.97 -14.74 2.61
N SER A 30 5.89 -14.07 3.04
CA SER A 30 4.67 -13.96 2.26
C SER A 30 4.01 -12.59 2.36
N GLN A 31 4.17 -11.85 1.26
CA GLN A 31 3.51 -10.57 1.05
C GLN A 31 1.98 -10.67 1.17
N GLY A 32 1.38 -11.74 0.63
CA GLY A 32 -0.07 -11.96 0.66
C GLY A 32 -0.61 -12.12 2.09
N ILE A 33 0.09 -12.85 2.95
CA ILE A 33 -0.33 -13.05 4.35
C ILE A 33 -0.25 -11.75 5.14
N THR A 34 0.86 -11.00 5.03
CA THR A 34 0.98 -9.69 5.69
C THR A 34 -0.14 -8.76 5.26
N SER A 35 -0.40 -8.64 3.96
CA SER A 35 -1.44 -7.80 3.38
C SER A 35 -2.84 -8.21 3.87
N LEU A 36 -3.15 -9.51 3.88
CA LEU A 36 -4.45 -10.02 4.34
C LEU A 36 -4.74 -9.65 5.80
N PHE A 37 -3.79 -9.94 6.69
CA PHE A 37 -3.97 -9.65 8.11
C PHE A 37 -3.97 -8.15 8.39
N MET A 38 -3.24 -7.36 7.61
CA MET A 38 -3.30 -5.90 7.75
C MET A 38 -4.65 -5.32 7.31
N ILE A 39 -5.25 -5.84 6.24
CA ILE A 39 -6.63 -5.50 5.84
C ILE A 39 -7.62 -5.87 6.94
N ALA A 40 -7.43 -7.02 7.60
CA ALA A 40 -8.26 -7.43 8.74
C ALA A 40 -8.09 -6.48 9.94
N ALA A 41 -6.86 -6.05 10.24
CA ALA A 41 -6.57 -5.08 11.29
C ALA A 41 -7.23 -3.72 11.01
N LEU A 42 -7.08 -3.20 9.80
CA LEU A 42 -7.74 -1.96 9.35
C LEU A 42 -9.27 -2.08 9.43
N SER A 43 -9.82 -3.21 9.02
CA SER A 43 -11.27 -3.45 9.06
C SER A 43 -11.81 -3.48 10.48
N SER A 44 -11.15 -4.20 11.38
CA SER A 44 -11.47 -4.24 12.81
C SER A 44 -11.43 -2.83 13.40
N MET A 45 -10.36 -2.07 13.12
CA MET A 45 -10.19 -0.71 13.61
C MET A 45 -11.30 0.24 13.15
N VAL A 46 -11.67 0.18 11.87
CA VAL A 46 -12.73 1.01 11.31
C VAL A 46 -14.09 0.68 11.94
N LEU A 47 -14.40 -0.61 12.12
CA LEU A 47 -15.67 -1.03 12.72
C LEU A 47 -15.82 -0.57 14.17
N ILE A 48 -14.73 -0.58 14.95
CA ILE A 48 -14.72 -0.04 16.32
C ILE A 48 -15.08 1.45 16.31
N LEU A 49 -14.54 2.20 15.36
CA LEU A 49 -14.75 3.65 15.27
C LEU A 49 -16.13 4.06 14.74
N GLN A 50 -16.82 3.16 14.03
CA GLN A 50 -18.14 3.43 13.48
C GLN A 50 -19.28 3.09 14.44
N GLN A 51 -19.06 2.26 15.46
CA GLN A 51 -20.11 1.85 16.39
C GLN A 51 -20.09 2.66 17.69
N ASP A 52 -21.28 3.07 18.13
CA ASP A 52 -21.56 3.39 19.54
C ASP A 52 -21.45 2.10 20.37
N SER A 53 -20.20 1.78 20.70
CA SER A 53 -19.81 0.51 21.29
C SER A 53 -19.62 0.70 22.79
N ASN A 54 -20.18 -0.23 23.58
CA ASN A 54 -19.87 -0.32 24.99
C ASN A 54 -18.39 -0.71 25.18
N PHE A 55 -17.85 -0.45 26.36
CA PHE A 55 -16.45 -0.69 26.70
C PHE A 55 -15.97 -2.11 26.30
N LEU A 56 -16.79 -3.13 26.52
CA LEU A 56 -16.45 -4.52 26.17
C LEU A 56 -16.22 -4.71 24.66
N LYS A 57 -17.08 -4.17 23.80
CA LYS A 57 -16.91 -4.23 22.34
C LYS A 57 -15.64 -3.52 21.89
N GLN A 58 -15.30 -2.38 22.51
CA GLN A 58 -14.06 -1.66 22.22
C GLN A 58 -12.83 -2.49 22.61
N VAL A 59 -12.83 -3.11 23.79
CA VAL A 59 -11.74 -3.98 24.25
C VAL A 59 -11.56 -5.18 23.31
N ILE A 60 -12.65 -5.88 22.95
CA ILE A 60 -12.61 -7.01 22.03
C ILE A 60 -12.09 -6.58 20.66
N GLY A 61 -12.56 -5.45 20.14
CA GLY A 61 -12.11 -4.94 18.86
C GLY A 61 -10.62 -4.58 18.87
N ILE A 62 -10.14 -3.89 19.91
CA ILE A 62 -8.71 -3.56 20.05
C ILE A 62 -7.89 -4.84 20.13
N PHE A 63 -8.33 -5.82 20.92
CA PHE A 63 -7.67 -7.12 21.01
C PHE A 63 -7.56 -7.80 19.63
N LEU A 64 -8.66 -7.85 18.86
CA LEU A 64 -8.65 -8.40 17.51
C LEU A 64 -7.72 -7.64 16.57
N THR A 65 -7.73 -6.31 16.62
CA THR A 65 -6.80 -5.48 15.83
C THR A 65 -5.35 -5.81 16.16
N LEU A 66 -4.99 -5.93 17.45
CA LEU A 66 -3.64 -6.29 17.88
C LEU A 66 -3.24 -7.70 17.42
N VAL A 67 -4.16 -8.67 17.51
CA VAL A 67 -3.94 -10.03 16.99
C VAL A 67 -3.65 -9.99 15.49
N PHE A 68 -4.41 -9.22 14.71
CA PHE A 68 -4.18 -9.11 13.27
C PHE A 68 -2.88 -8.36 12.92
N ILE A 69 -2.52 -7.32 13.66
CA ILE A 69 -1.21 -6.65 13.52
C ILE A 69 -0.08 -7.65 13.79
N PHE A 70 -0.19 -8.46 14.85
CA PHE A 70 0.80 -9.48 15.17
C PHE A 70 0.90 -10.54 14.07
N LEU A 71 -0.22 -11.07 13.57
CA LEU A 71 -0.21 -12.03 12.47
C LEU A 71 0.33 -11.41 11.16
N SER A 72 0.11 -10.11 10.94
CA SER A 72 0.68 -9.41 9.78
C SER A 72 2.21 -9.29 9.89
N LEU A 73 2.75 -9.05 11.09
CA LEU A 73 4.20 -9.06 11.35
C LEU A 73 4.84 -10.41 11.03
N LEU A 74 4.19 -11.52 11.43
CA LEU A 74 4.68 -12.87 11.13
C LEU A 74 4.74 -13.17 9.63
N GLY A 75 4.01 -12.42 8.79
CA GLY A 75 4.08 -12.53 7.34
C GLY A 75 5.39 -12.04 6.71
N ALA A 76 6.23 -11.34 7.49
CA ALA A 76 7.56 -10.83 7.13
C ALA A 76 7.62 -9.79 5.98
N ALA A 77 6.50 -9.36 5.39
CA ALA A 77 6.50 -8.27 4.41
C ALA A 77 6.51 -6.89 5.06
N ARG A 78 7.69 -6.48 5.53
CA ARG A 78 7.93 -5.26 6.31
C ARG A 78 7.31 -4.00 5.71
N GLY A 79 7.36 -3.82 4.39
CA GLY A 79 6.75 -2.66 3.72
C GLY A 79 5.23 -2.58 3.86
N ASP A 80 4.55 -3.68 3.53
CA ASP A 80 3.10 -3.81 3.63
C ASP A 80 2.63 -3.65 5.08
N PHE A 81 3.43 -4.14 6.04
CA PHE A 81 3.18 -3.92 7.46
C PHE A 81 3.28 -2.43 7.81
N VAL A 82 4.39 -1.77 7.44
CA VAL A 82 4.63 -0.35 7.76
C VAL A 82 3.51 0.54 7.21
N PHE A 83 3.07 0.34 5.96
CA PHE A 83 1.99 1.15 5.39
C PHE A 83 0.67 0.99 6.15
N GLY A 84 0.32 -0.24 6.53
CA GLY A 84 -0.89 -0.49 7.31
C GLY A 84 -0.80 0.10 8.71
N PHE A 85 0.36 -0.03 9.35
CA PHE A 85 0.62 0.56 10.66
C PHE A 85 0.53 2.10 10.63
N ILE A 86 1.07 2.75 9.60
CA ILE A 86 0.92 4.20 9.37
C ILE A 86 -0.56 4.58 9.25
N LEU A 87 -1.35 3.85 8.46
CA LEU A 87 -2.77 4.12 8.29
C LEU A 87 -3.55 3.97 9.61
N ILE A 88 -3.30 2.90 10.37
CA ILE A 88 -3.91 2.70 11.69
C ILE A 88 -3.55 3.85 12.63
N SER A 89 -2.27 4.27 12.63
CA SER A 89 -1.78 5.38 13.45
C SER A 89 -2.46 6.70 13.09
N ILE A 90 -2.58 7.02 11.79
CA ILE A 90 -3.30 8.20 11.29
C ILE A 90 -4.77 8.17 11.76
N ILE A 91 -5.46 7.05 11.56
CA ILE A 91 -6.86 6.89 11.95
C ILE A 91 -7.06 7.18 13.45
N LEU A 92 -6.13 6.73 14.29
CA LEU A 92 -6.16 6.95 15.74
C LEU A 92 -5.78 8.37 16.14
N LEU A 93 -4.77 8.99 15.52
CA LEU A 93 -4.35 10.36 15.83
C LEU A 93 -5.48 11.38 15.62
N PHE A 94 -6.31 11.16 14.61
CA PHE A 94 -7.42 12.06 14.29
C PHE A 94 -8.72 11.73 15.05
N ARG A 95 -8.71 10.81 16.03
CA ARG A 95 -9.87 10.47 16.87
C ARG A 95 -9.54 10.59 18.37
N LYS A 96 -10.43 11.22 19.15
CA LYS A 96 -10.30 11.49 20.62
C LYS A 96 -10.06 10.20 21.45
N PRO A 97 -9.48 10.30 22.66
CA PRO A 97 -8.31 9.51 23.02
C PRO A 97 -8.70 8.09 23.40
N ILE A 98 -8.11 7.11 22.71
CA ILE A 98 -8.00 5.74 23.20
C ILE A 98 -6.55 5.55 23.68
N PRO A 99 -6.21 5.93 24.92
CA PRO A 99 -4.85 5.75 25.45
C PRO A 99 -4.41 4.29 25.42
N LEU A 100 -5.35 3.34 25.52
CA LEU A 100 -5.07 1.90 25.41
C LEU A 100 -4.69 1.42 24.00
N ALA A 101 -5.28 1.97 22.93
CA ALA A 101 -4.91 1.62 21.56
C ALA A 101 -3.55 2.22 21.19
N ILE A 102 -3.25 3.42 21.70
CA ILE A 102 -1.94 4.06 21.57
C ILE A 102 -0.87 3.23 22.30
N ILE A 103 -1.12 2.81 23.55
CA ILE A 103 -0.19 1.95 24.30
C ILE A 103 0.00 0.60 23.60
N GLY A 104 -1.07 -0.04 23.12
CA GLY A 104 -1.00 -1.30 22.38
C GLY A 104 -0.20 -1.18 21.08
N LEU A 105 -0.40 -0.09 20.32
CA LEU A 105 0.40 0.20 19.12
C LEU A 105 1.84 0.58 19.42
N ILE A 106 2.10 1.27 20.52
CA ILE A 106 3.48 1.56 20.96
C ILE A 106 4.19 0.25 21.30
N VAL A 107 3.54 -0.67 22.02
CA VAL A 107 4.13 -1.98 22.37
C VAL A 107 4.32 -2.84 21.12
N CYS A 108 3.32 -2.94 20.24
CA CYS A 108 3.46 -3.66 18.97
C CYS A 108 4.49 -2.98 18.04
N GLY A 109 4.57 -1.66 18.06
CA GLY A 109 5.54 -0.87 17.33
C GLY A 109 6.95 -1.12 17.84
N ILE A 110 7.18 -1.07 19.16
CA ILE A 110 8.47 -1.40 19.77
C ILE A 110 8.89 -2.83 19.43
N PHE A 111 7.96 -3.80 19.51
CA PHE A 111 8.24 -5.19 19.17
C PHE A 111 8.52 -5.40 17.68
N ALA A 112 7.81 -4.67 16.80
CA ALA A 112 8.09 -4.67 15.38
C ALA A 112 9.48 -4.05 15.12
N PHE A 113 9.74 -2.85 15.63
CA PHE A 113 10.99 -2.11 15.45
C PHE A 113 12.21 -2.84 16.04
N SER A 114 12.08 -3.56 17.15
CA SER A 114 13.19 -4.32 17.74
C SER A 114 13.63 -5.52 16.90
N ASN A 115 12.76 -6.01 16.01
CA ASN A 115 13.04 -7.12 15.10
C ASN A 115 13.29 -6.65 13.65
N LEU A 116 13.24 -5.33 13.41
CA LEU A 116 13.54 -4.77 12.11
C LEU A 116 15.02 -4.42 12.05
N ASP A 117 15.73 -5.15 11.18
CA ASP A 117 17.07 -4.75 10.78
C ASP A 117 16.96 -3.41 10.03
N PHE A 118 17.48 -2.34 10.63
CA PHE A 118 17.23 -0.96 10.18
C PHE A 118 17.72 -0.72 8.74
N ASP A 119 18.77 -1.44 8.34
CA ASP A 119 19.36 -1.39 7.00
C ASP A 119 18.35 -1.79 5.90
N ASN A 120 17.41 -2.68 6.19
CA ASN A 120 16.40 -3.16 5.23
C ASN A 120 15.17 -2.23 5.10
N ILE A 121 14.91 -1.36 6.08
CA ILE A 121 13.79 -0.40 6.02
C ILE A 121 14.18 0.82 5.20
N THR A 122 15.40 1.31 5.40
CA THR A 122 16.00 2.36 4.55
C THR A 122 16.05 1.89 3.11
N GLU A 123 16.34 0.61 2.84
CA GLU A 123 16.24 -0.01 1.50
C GLU A 123 14.85 0.06 0.86
N SER A 124 13.80 0.05 1.66
CA SER A 124 12.42 0.15 1.16
C SER A 124 11.97 1.58 0.85
N PHE A 125 12.70 2.60 1.33
CA PHE A 125 12.46 4.04 1.11
C PHE A 125 13.61 4.73 0.36
N LEU A 126 14.56 3.95 -0.15
CA LEU A 126 15.84 4.36 -0.74
C LEU A 126 15.72 5.03 -2.12
N LEU A 127 14.54 5.48 -2.56
CA LEU A 127 14.37 6.17 -3.85
C LEU A 127 15.17 7.48 -3.89
N PHE A 128 15.20 8.23 -2.77
CA PHE A 128 16.00 9.46 -2.65
C PHE A 128 17.49 9.23 -2.34
N GLN A 129 17.81 8.14 -1.64
CA GLN A 129 19.18 7.84 -1.21
C GLN A 129 19.95 7.03 -2.29
N ARG A 130 19.26 6.36 -3.24
CA ARG A 130 19.84 5.71 -4.44
C ARG A 130 19.97 6.67 -5.64
N LEU A 131 19.19 7.75 -5.67
CA LEU A 131 19.44 8.89 -6.58
C LEU A 131 20.77 9.59 -6.26
N SER A 132 21.23 9.57 -5.00
CA SER A 132 22.59 10.02 -4.63
C SER A 132 23.66 8.92 -4.70
N GLY A 133 23.28 7.64 -4.60
CA GLY A 133 24.18 6.48 -4.64
C GLY A 133 24.54 5.99 -6.05
N ILE A 134 24.50 6.87 -7.05
CA ILE A 134 24.84 6.56 -8.46
C ILE A 134 26.30 6.10 -8.65
N THR A 135 27.14 6.23 -7.63
CA THR A 135 28.57 5.97 -7.70
C THR A 135 29.02 4.57 -7.26
N ASP A 136 28.18 3.79 -6.56
CA ASP A 136 28.69 2.63 -5.79
C ASP A 136 28.32 1.25 -6.39
N GLY A 137 27.56 1.21 -7.48
CA GLY A 137 27.52 0.06 -8.41
C GLY A 137 26.82 -1.23 -7.96
N ASP A 138 26.33 -1.34 -6.73
CA ASP A 138 25.64 -2.55 -6.23
C ASP A 138 24.11 -2.37 -6.25
N TYR A 139 23.49 -2.61 -7.40
CA TYR A 139 22.05 -2.47 -7.59
C TYR A 139 21.34 -3.83 -7.56
N GLY A 140 20.28 -3.93 -6.75
CA GLY A 140 19.35 -5.04 -6.85
C GLY A 140 18.56 -4.98 -8.17
N LEU A 141 18.05 -6.12 -8.65
CA LEU A 141 17.28 -6.20 -9.91
C LEU A 141 16.12 -5.18 -9.97
N ARG A 142 15.46 -4.91 -8.84
CA ARG A 142 14.37 -3.91 -8.77
C ARG A 142 14.85 -2.49 -9.06
N ASP A 143 16.06 -2.14 -8.63
CA ASP A 143 16.64 -0.83 -8.87
C ASP A 143 17.00 -0.66 -10.34
N VAL A 144 17.56 -1.71 -10.95
CA VAL A 144 17.86 -1.76 -12.39
C VAL A 144 16.58 -1.53 -13.20
N LEU A 145 15.49 -2.25 -12.88
CA LEU A 145 14.22 -2.11 -13.59
C LEU A 145 13.60 -0.72 -13.42
N ALA A 146 13.70 -0.11 -12.23
CA ALA A 146 13.21 1.25 -11.99
C ALA A 146 14.04 2.30 -12.76
N MET A 147 15.38 2.15 -12.79
CA MET A 147 16.27 3.05 -13.52
C MET A 147 16.07 2.97 -15.02
N GLN A 148 15.93 1.76 -15.57
CA GLN A 148 15.60 1.55 -16.98
C GLN A 148 14.23 2.12 -17.33
N ALA A 149 13.26 2.06 -16.41
CA ALA A 149 11.95 2.66 -16.65
C ALA A 149 12.04 4.18 -16.76
N LEU A 150 12.84 4.82 -15.91
CA LEU A 150 13.13 6.25 -16.02
C LEU A 150 13.87 6.57 -17.31
N GLU A 151 14.91 5.80 -17.64
CA GLU A 151 15.69 5.96 -18.88
C GLU A 151 14.78 5.88 -20.12
N LEU A 152 13.92 4.86 -20.20
CA LEU A 152 12.95 4.68 -21.28
C LEU A 152 12.06 5.91 -21.45
N VAL A 153 11.55 6.45 -20.35
CA VAL A 153 10.66 7.62 -20.37
C VAL A 153 11.40 8.88 -20.82
N PHE A 154 12.65 9.08 -20.40
CA PHE A 154 13.44 10.26 -20.79
C PHE A 154 14.02 10.17 -22.21
N GLN A 155 14.40 8.97 -22.66
CA GLN A 155 14.96 8.76 -24.00
C GLN A 155 13.90 8.65 -25.09
N ASN A 156 12.65 8.37 -24.73
CA ASN A 156 11.55 8.22 -25.67
C ASN A 156 10.42 9.24 -25.39
N PRO A 157 10.52 10.48 -25.92
CA PRO A 157 9.52 11.52 -25.73
C PRO A 157 8.10 11.11 -26.15
N TRP A 158 7.98 10.22 -27.14
CA TRP A 158 6.68 9.69 -27.57
C TRP A 158 6.04 8.82 -26.48
N CYS A 159 6.83 7.94 -25.85
CA CYS A 159 6.39 7.16 -24.70
C CYS A 159 5.98 8.07 -23.53
N LEU A 160 6.77 9.11 -23.24
CA LEU A 160 6.43 10.07 -22.19
C LEU A 160 5.12 10.81 -22.46
N LEU A 161 4.85 11.23 -23.70
CA LEU A 161 3.67 12.04 -24.02
C LEU A 161 2.39 11.22 -24.24
N PHE A 162 2.49 10.05 -24.87
CA PHE A 162 1.32 9.29 -25.33
C PHE A 162 1.24 7.88 -24.73
N GLY A 163 2.28 7.44 -24.03
CA GLY A 163 2.42 6.06 -23.57
C GLY A 163 2.83 5.11 -24.70
N GLY A 164 3.31 3.93 -24.30
CA GLY A 164 3.61 2.79 -25.17
C GLY A 164 2.63 1.62 -25.02
N GLY A 165 1.69 1.70 -24.08
CA GLY A 165 0.72 0.65 -23.77
C GLY A 165 1.22 -0.41 -22.77
N PHE A 166 0.33 -1.34 -22.40
CA PHE A 166 0.64 -2.39 -21.44
C PHE A 166 1.77 -3.29 -21.94
N GLY A 167 2.72 -3.60 -21.06
CA GLY A 167 3.86 -4.47 -21.39
C GLY A 167 4.94 -3.81 -22.26
N TYR A 168 4.84 -2.52 -22.55
CA TYR A 168 5.79 -1.82 -23.42
C TYR A 168 7.22 -1.83 -22.87
N PHE A 169 7.38 -1.66 -21.55
CA PHE A 169 8.68 -1.72 -20.88
C PHE A 169 9.38 -3.06 -21.12
N GLN A 170 8.66 -4.17 -20.92
CA GLN A 170 9.17 -5.53 -21.12
C GLN A 170 9.55 -5.77 -22.57
N LYS A 171 8.70 -5.32 -23.49
CA LYS A 171 8.95 -5.43 -24.93
C LYS A 171 10.19 -4.64 -25.35
N TYR A 172 10.39 -3.45 -24.79
CA TYR A 172 11.51 -2.57 -25.14
C TYR A 172 12.87 -3.17 -24.72
N TYR A 173 12.94 -3.73 -23.51
CA TYR A 173 14.18 -4.30 -22.97
C TYR A 173 14.33 -5.81 -23.19
N GLY A 174 13.33 -6.48 -23.78
CA GLY A 174 13.36 -7.92 -24.01
C GLY A 174 13.20 -8.77 -22.74
N TYR A 175 12.46 -8.25 -21.75
CA TYR A 175 12.22 -8.94 -20.48
C TYR A 175 11.03 -9.90 -20.51
N ASP A 176 11.07 -10.90 -19.64
CA ASP A 176 9.96 -11.84 -19.43
C ASP A 176 8.75 -11.18 -18.76
N TYR A 177 7.60 -11.83 -18.93
CA TYR A 177 6.36 -11.43 -18.28
C TYR A 177 6.50 -11.53 -16.76
N GLY A 178 6.47 -10.39 -16.07
CA GLY A 178 6.66 -10.30 -14.61
C GLY A 178 7.87 -9.47 -14.18
N MET A 179 8.80 -9.16 -15.09
CA MET A 179 9.87 -8.20 -14.85
C MET A 179 9.41 -6.80 -15.24
N TYR A 180 8.94 -6.01 -14.28
CA TYR A 180 8.43 -4.66 -14.50
C TYR A 180 9.06 -3.68 -13.51
N PRO A 181 8.88 -2.35 -13.68
CA PRO A 181 9.57 -1.34 -12.87
C PRO A 181 9.24 -1.36 -11.36
N HIS A 182 8.33 -2.25 -10.93
CA HIS A 182 7.82 -2.38 -9.56
C HIS A 182 7.34 -1.07 -8.92
N ASN A 183 6.98 -0.09 -9.75
CA ASN A 183 6.47 1.21 -9.35
C ASN A 183 5.28 1.55 -10.25
N ILE A 184 4.09 1.57 -9.67
CA ILE A 184 2.86 1.81 -10.42
C ILE A 184 2.85 3.16 -11.14
N LEU A 185 3.49 4.21 -10.60
CA LEU A 185 3.50 5.52 -11.25
C LEU A 185 4.32 5.50 -12.54
N LEU A 186 5.50 4.87 -12.50
CA LEU A 186 6.33 4.69 -13.69
C LEU A 186 5.63 3.80 -14.72
N GLU A 187 5.04 2.69 -14.27
CA GLU A 187 4.27 1.81 -15.14
C GLU A 187 3.06 2.53 -15.75
N PHE A 188 2.39 3.41 -15.00
CA PHE A 188 1.27 4.22 -15.48
C PHE A 188 1.71 5.24 -16.55
N VAL A 189 2.84 5.92 -16.32
CA VAL A 189 3.42 6.86 -17.30
C VAL A 189 3.85 6.13 -18.57
N ILE A 190 4.53 4.99 -18.45
CA ILE A 190 4.93 4.17 -19.61
C ILE A 190 3.69 3.66 -20.35
N THR A 191 2.64 3.27 -19.65
CA THR A 191 1.44 2.69 -20.28
C THR A 191 0.59 3.75 -20.97
N PHE A 192 0.31 4.88 -20.32
CA PHE A 192 -0.70 5.84 -20.76
C PHE A 192 -0.14 7.23 -21.11
N GLY A 193 1.14 7.48 -20.85
CA GLY A 193 1.75 8.79 -20.99
C GLY A 193 1.51 9.70 -19.78
N LEU A 194 2.40 10.68 -19.62
CA LEU A 194 2.39 11.65 -18.54
C LEU A 194 1.10 12.51 -18.48
N PRO A 195 0.51 12.99 -19.60
CA PRO A 195 -0.72 13.78 -19.53
C PRO A 195 -1.88 12.99 -18.92
N VAL A 196 -2.07 11.73 -19.33
CA VAL A 196 -3.11 10.85 -18.79
C VAL A 196 -2.80 10.49 -17.34
N ALA A 197 -1.53 10.26 -17.00
CA ALA A 197 -1.07 10.06 -15.63
C ALA A 197 -1.45 11.21 -14.71
N ILE A 198 -1.14 12.45 -15.10
CA ILE A 198 -1.46 13.65 -14.32
C ILE A 198 -2.97 13.80 -14.13
N ILE A 199 -3.75 13.69 -15.21
CA ILE A 199 -5.22 13.81 -15.13
C ILE A 199 -5.80 12.75 -14.20
N THR A 200 -5.33 11.50 -14.31
CA THR A 200 -5.79 10.40 -13.46
C THR A 200 -5.44 10.64 -12.00
N ILE A 201 -4.22 11.08 -11.69
CA ILE A 201 -3.79 11.40 -10.32
C ILE A 201 -4.63 12.56 -9.75
N LEU A 202 -4.91 13.60 -10.55
CA LEU A 202 -5.77 14.71 -10.11
C LEU A 202 -7.19 14.23 -9.80
N LEU A 203 -7.80 13.44 -10.69
CA LEU A 203 -9.14 12.88 -10.48
C LEU A 203 -9.17 11.95 -9.26
N PHE A 204 -8.13 11.14 -9.07
CA PHE A 204 -7.94 10.29 -7.90
C PHE A 204 -7.95 11.12 -6.60
N VAL A 205 -7.15 12.19 -6.53
CA VAL A 205 -7.09 13.08 -5.36
C VAL A 205 -8.43 13.79 -5.12
N ILE A 206 -9.10 14.25 -6.17
CA ILE A 206 -10.45 14.85 -6.07
C ILE A 206 -11.44 13.82 -5.51
N GLY A 207 -11.40 12.58 -6.02
CA GLY A 207 -12.27 11.48 -5.57
C GLY A 207 -12.10 11.16 -4.09
N ILE A 208 -10.86 10.98 -3.63
CA ILE A 208 -10.57 10.75 -2.21
C ILE A 208 -11.06 11.93 -1.35
N THR A 209 -10.76 13.15 -1.78
CA THR A 209 -11.15 14.37 -1.05
C THR A 209 -12.67 14.47 -0.94
N ARG A 210 -13.42 14.11 -1.99
CA ARG A 210 -14.88 14.09 -1.94
C ARG A 210 -15.38 13.04 -0.96
N ILE A 211 -14.88 11.81 -1.03
CA ILE A 211 -15.31 10.75 -0.12
C ILE A 211 -15.03 11.14 1.33
N TYR A 212 -13.87 11.73 1.59
CA TYR A 212 -13.52 12.23 2.92
C TYR A 212 -14.51 13.30 3.40
N LYS A 213 -14.91 14.24 2.53
CA LYS A 213 -15.89 15.28 2.87
C LYS A 213 -17.29 14.71 3.13
N GLU A 214 -17.73 13.71 2.37
CA GLU A 214 -19.09 13.16 2.47
C GLU A 214 -19.24 12.09 3.56
N LYS A 215 -18.26 11.17 3.64
CA LYS A 215 -18.34 9.96 4.47
C LYS A 215 -17.39 10.01 5.67
N GLY A 216 -16.56 11.05 5.77
CA GLY A 216 -15.58 11.23 6.85
C GLY A 216 -14.35 10.32 6.72
N SER A 217 -13.49 10.39 7.74
CA SER A 217 -12.20 9.69 7.80
C SER A 217 -12.28 8.18 8.04
N SER A 218 -13.48 7.63 8.27
CA SER A 218 -13.67 6.25 8.72
C SER A 218 -14.34 5.36 7.67
N ASN A 219 -14.29 5.72 6.39
CA ASN A 219 -14.84 4.87 5.34
C ASN A 219 -13.93 3.66 5.07
N LEU A 220 -14.44 2.46 5.34
CA LEU A 220 -13.69 1.20 5.20
C LEU A 220 -13.13 1.00 3.79
N ILE A 221 -13.96 1.22 2.77
CA ILE A 221 -13.57 1.02 1.36
C ILE A 221 -12.43 1.98 1.01
N THR A 222 -12.51 3.24 1.46
CA THR A 222 -11.44 4.22 1.24
C THR A 222 -10.14 3.80 1.93
N ILE A 223 -10.20 3.36 3.18
CA ILE A 223 -9.01 2.98 3.94
C ILE A 223 -8.31 1.75 3.34
N ILE A 224 -9.08 0.71 2.99
CA ILE A 224 -8.53 -0.47 2.31
C ILE A 224 -7.98 -0.08 0.93
N GLY A 225 -8.69 0.78 0.19
CA GLY A 225 -8.23 1.24 -1.11
C GLY A 225 -6.92 2.03 -1.04
N LEU A 226 -6.80 2.93 -0.06
CA LEU A 226 -5.55 3.65 0.20
C LEU A 226 -4.42 2.68 0.58
N TYR A 227 -4.69 1.69 1.42
CA TYR A 227 -3.71 0.67 1.79
C TYR A 227 -3.18 -0.10 0.57
N VAL A 228 -4.09 -0.62 -0.27
CA VAL A 228 -3.74 -1.35 -1.49
C VAL A 228 -2.93 -0.48 -2.45
N LEU A 229 -3.31 0.78 -2.62
CA LEU A 229 -2.59 1.70 -3.50
C LEU A 229 -1.20 2.08 -2.95
N MET A 230 -1.06 2.24 -1.63
CA MET A 230 0.25 2.47 -1.00
C MET A 230 1.21 1.29 -1.21
N ILE A 231 0.71 0.05 -1.10
CA ILE A 231 1.50 -1.14 -1.50
C ILE A 231 1.83 -1.09 -3.00
N GLY A 232 0.84 -0.72 -3.82
CA GLY A 232 0.98 -0.54 -5.27
C GLY A 232 2.12 0.41 -5.67
N LEU A 233 2.29 1.52 -4.93
CA LEU A 233 3.38 2.48 -5.15
C LEU A 233 4.77 1.90 -4.92
N LYS A 234 4.90 0.90 -4.02
CA LYS A 234 6.19 0.31 -3.65
C LYS A 234 6.57 -0.90 -4.51
N SER A 235 5.64 -1.81 -4.73
CA SER A 235 5.94 -3.14 -5.30
C SER A 235 4.87 -3.69 -6.22
N GLY A 236 3.78 -2.94 -6.44
CA GLY A 236 2.66 -3.42 -7.24
C GLY A 236 2.88 -3.23 -8.73
N SER A 237 2.20 -4.07 -9.51
CA SER A 237 1.93 -3.81 -10.92
C SER A 237 0.61 -3.05 -11.06
N LEU A 238 0.55 -2.19 -12.07
CA LEU A 238 -0.69 -1.57 -12.54
C LEU A 238 -1.77 -2.59 -12.91
N ILE A 239 -1.37 -3.79 -13.35
CA ILE A 239 -2.28 -4.87 -13.77
C ILE A 239 -2.87 -5.62 -12.56
N GLY A 240 -2.42 -5.32 -11.34
CA GLY A 240 -3.01 -5.89 -10.12
C GLY A 240 -4.50 -5.57 -10.02
N PHE A 241 -5.35 -6.61 -9.99
CA PHE A 241 -6.81 -6.49 -10.00
C PHE A 241 -7.34 -5.51 -8.93
N MET A 242 -6.80 -5.60 -7.72
CA MET A 242 -7.18 -4.71 -6.61
C MET A 242 -6.70 -3.27 -6.84
N THR A 243 -5.47 -3.11 -7.32
CA THR A 243 -4.85 -1.81 -7.60
C THR A 243 -5.63 -1.04 -8.66
N ILE A 244 -5.90 -1.67 -9.81
CA ILE A 244 -6.67 -1.07 -10.90
C ILE A 244 -8.13 -0.82 -10.48
N GLY A 245 -8.73 -1.74 -9.72
CA GLY A 245 -10.08 -1.60 -9.21
C GLY A 245 -10.25 -0.38 -8.30
N TYR A 246 -9.34 -0.18 -7.34
CA TYR A 246 -9.38 0.99 -6.46
C TYR A 246 -9.02 2.28 -7.20
N LEU A 247 -8.05 2.25 -8.11
CA LEU A 247 -7.72 3.40 -8.94
C LEU A 247 -8.94 3.84 -9.76
N ALA A 248 -9.62 2.90 -10.42
CA ALA A 248 -10.85 3.15 -11.18
C ALA A 248 -11.98 3.67 -10.28
N TYR A 249 -12.16 3.10 -9.09
CA TYR A 249 -13.17 3.54 -8.12
C TYR A 249 -12.99 5.01 -7.71
N PHE A 250 -11.79 5.39 -7.28
CA PHE A 250 -11.54 6.76 -6.82
C PHE A 250 -11.57 7.77 -7.97
N THR A 251 -11.01 7.42 -9.12
CA THR A 251 -11.02 8.30 -10.30
C THR A 251 -12.44 8.53 -10.82
N THR A 252 -13.29 7.48 -10.85
CA THR A 252 -14.70 7.60 -11.22
C THR A 252 -15.44 8.57 -10.30
N ILE A 253 -15.22 8.47 -8.98
CA ILE A 253 -15.80 9.42 -8.03
C ILE A 253 -15.29 10.84 -8.29
N GLY A 254 -13.99 10.98 -8.62
CA GLY A 254 -13.40 12.25 -9.03
C GLY A 254 -14.10 12.88 -10.24
N VAL A 255 -14.33 12.09 -11.29
CA VAL A 255 -15.05 12.52 -12.51
C VAL A 255 -16.47 12.97 -12.18
N LEU A 256 -17.22 12.17 -11.42
CA LEU A 256 -18.60 12.49 -11.03
C LEU A 256 -18.68 13.74 -10.13
N SER A 257 -17.61 14.05 -9.39
CA SER A 257 -17.54 15.19 -8.48
C SER A 257 -17.04 16.47 -9.13
N TYR A 258 -16.42 16.38 -10.31
CA TYR A 258 -15.78 17.50 -10.98
C TYR A 258 -16.73 18.70 -11.24
N PRO A 259 -17.96 18.52 -11.75
CA PRO A 259 -18.88 19.64 -11.98
C PRO A 259 -19.25 20.40 -10.69
N HIS A 260 -19.40 19.67 -9.58
CA HIS A 260 -19.70 20.26 -8.28
C HIS A 260 -18.50 21.03 -7.72
N TYR A 261 -17.28 20.54 -7.95
CA TYR A 261 -16.06 21.21 -7.49
C TYR A 261 -15.82 22.52 -8.24
N MET A 262 -16.00 22.53 -9.57
CA MET A 262 -15.90 23.74 -10.37
C MET A 262 -16.91 24.80 -9.93
N LYS A 263 -18.16 24.41 -9.67
CA LYS A 263 -19.20 25.33 -9.17
C LYS A 263 -18.80 26.01 -7.85
N GLN A 264 -18.24 25.25 -6.90
CA GLN A 264 -17.78 25.80 -5.61
C GLN A 264 -16.61 26.77 -5.73
N ILE A 265 -15.73 26.59 -6.72
CA ILE A 265 -14.61 27.52 -6.97
C ILE A 265 -15.15 28.83 -7.51
N TYR A 266 -16.03 28.78 -8.52
CA TYR A 266 -16.63 29.98 -9.10
C TYR A 266 -17.42 30.79 -8.07
N GLU A 267 -18.21 30.14 -7.19
CA GLU A 267 -18.99 30.82 -6.15
C GLU A 267 -18.13 31.42 -5.00
N ARG A 268 -16.83 31.11 -4.93
CA ARG A 268 -15.89 31.68 -3.94
C ARG A 268 -15.02 32.81 -4.49
N SER A 269 -15.01 33.00 -5.81
CA SER A 269 -14.27 34.07 -6.48
C SER A 269 -15.07 35.36 -6.67
N ASP A 270 -16.37 35.32 -6.34
CA ASP A 270 -17.28 36.47 -6.26
C ASP A 270 -17.45 36.93 -4.80
#